data_AF-A0A6H5J6T7-F1
#
_entry.id   AF-A0A6H5J6T7-F1
#
_cell.length_a   1.000
_cell.length_b   1.000
_cell.length_c   1.000
_cell.angle_alpha   90.00
_cell.angle_beta   90.00
_cell.angle_gamma   90.00
#
_symmetry.space_group_name_H-M   'P 1'
#
loop_
_entity.id
_entity.type
_entity.pdbx_description
1 polymer ?
#
loop_
_entity_poly.entity_id
_entity_poly.type
_entity_poly.pdbx_seq_one_letter_code
_entity_poly.pdbx_strand_id
1 'polypeptide(L)'
;MRLMLVGALVTPHLDHPAPLLTDLTREETLALQRLQNACIRYIYGTIPRTAHVTPYRLALGWLSAGGRKEVINCSLASRIIRDASPVYLRSGFRVIGVPTETEEIRQSARRRPPVLYYKVPRTASLDHSFEFSSAIAINKLPFITNILSPPPHFKSLHTSFLMQHEKAEWLRRCGAEGLAPVPPELTQALNLN
;
A
#
# COMPACT_ATOMS: atom_id res chain seq x y z
N MET A 1 -15.11 -17.61 11.78
CA MET A 1 -14.18 -18.73 11.49
C MET A 1 -13.44 -18.59 10.15
N ARG A 2 -14.14 -18.41 9.00
CA ARG A 2 -13.48 -18.33 7.66
C ARG A 2 -12.44 -17.21 7.52
N LEU A 3 -12.72 -16.03 8.08
CA LEU A 3 -11.78 -14.90 8.07
C LEU A 3 -10.45 -15.24 8.79
N MET A 4 -10.53 -15.89 9.95
CA MET A 4 -9.34 -16.30 10.72
C MET A 4 -8.52 -17.33 9.95
N LEU A 5 -9.16 -18.27 9.27
CA LEU A 5 -8.48 -19.29 8.46
C LEU A 5 -7.69 -18.66 7.32
N VAL A 6 -8.32 -17.77 6.54
CA VAL A 6 -7.63 -17.04 5.46
C VAL A 6 -6.52 -16.16 6.02
N GLY A 7 -6.77 -15.51 7.16
CA GLY A 7 -5.79 -14.72 7.90
C GLY A 7 -4.54 -15.51 8.26
N ALA A 8 -4.70 -16.70 8.82
CA ALA A 8 -3.59 -17.52 9.29
C ALA A 8 -2.85 -18.27 8.18
N LEU A 9 -3.57 -18.76 7.16
CA LEU A 9 -2.99 -19.64 6.14
C LEU A 9 -2.59 -18.89 4.87
N VAL A 10 -3.44 -18.00 4.35
CA VAL A 10 -3.24 -17.43 3.00
C VAL A 10 -2.48 -16.09 3.06
N THR A 11 -2.82 -15.25 4.04
CA THR A 11 -2.23 -13.92 4.18
C THR A 11 -0.69 -13.93 4.28
N PRO A 12 -0.05 -14.84 5.03
CA PRO A 12 1.42 -14.89 5.09
C PRO A 12 2.05 -15.15 3.72
N HIS A 13 1.47 -16.02 2.90
CA HIS A 13 1.97 -16.31 1.56
C HIS A 13 1.74 -15.15 0.58
N LEU A 14 0.67 -14.37 0.77
CA LEU A 14 0.42 -13.15 -0.02
C LEU A 14 1.41 -12.02 0.31
N ASP A 15 1.80 -11.90 1.58
CA ASP A 15 2.62 -10.78 2.06
C ASP A 15 4.12 -11.07 2.04
N HIS A 16 4.54 -12.33 2.23
CA HIS A 16 5.94 -12.74 2.33
C HIS A 16 6.82 -12.22 1.18
N PRO A 17 6.38 -12.25 -0.10
CA PRO A 17 7.28 -11.89 -1.17
C PRO A 17 7.30 -10.37 -1.47
N ALA A 18 6.42 -9.56 -0.87
CA ALA A 18 6.22 -8.15 -1.22
C ALA A 18 7.50 -7.28 -1.31
N PRO A 19 8.49 -7.37 -0.40
CA PRO A 19 9.74 -6.60 -0.51
C PRO A 19 10.75 -7.19 -1.50
N LEU A 20 10.68 -8.49 -1.79
CA LEU A 20 11.55 -9.19 -2.73
C LEU A 20 11.05 -9.07 -4.19
N LEU A 21 9.80 -8.63 -4.35
CA LEU A 21 9.03 -8.61 -5.58
C LEU A 21 8.64 -7.18 -6.00
N THR A 22 9.57 -6.24 -5.84
CA THR A 22 9.39 -4.85 -6.31
C THR A 22 9.19 -4.79 -7.82
N ASP A 23 9.75 -5.76 -8.55
CA ASP A 23 9.69 -5.92 -10.01
C ASP A 23 8.52 -6.80 -10.50
N LEU A 24 7.48 -7.01 -9.68
CA LEU A 24 6.29 -7.75 -10.14
C LEU A 24 5.70 -7.11 -11.39
N THR A 25 5.52 -7.94 -12.41
CA THR A 25 4.80 -7.56 -13.60
C THR A 25 3.34 -7.24 -13.24
N ARG A 26 2.68 -6.51 -14.14
CA ARG A 26 1.26 -6.20 -14.02
C ARG A 26 0.41 -7.47 -13.95
N GLU A 27 0.82 -8.52 -14.66
CA GLU A 27 0.13 -9.81 -14.73
C GLU A 27 0.17 -10.55 -13.40
N GLU A 28 1.33 -10.61 -12.76
CA GLU A 28 1.48 -11.24 -11.45
C GLU A 28 0.76 -10.46 -10.36
N THR A 29 0.81 -9.12 -10.41
CA THR A 29 0.02 -8.26 -9.49
C THR A 29 -1.48 -8.52 -9.65
N LEU A 30 -1.95 -8.72 -10.89
CA LEU A 30 -3.32 -9.09 -11.18
C LEU A 30 -3.66 -10.48 -10.65
N ALA A 31 -2.74 -11.44 -10.76
CA ALA A 31 -2.91 -12.79 -10.20
C ALA A 31 -3.06 -12.75 -8.68
N LEU A 32 -2.24 -11.96 -7.97
CA LEU A 32 -2.36 -11.73 -6.53
C LEU A 32 -3.70 -11.11 -6.16
N GLN A 33 -4.16 -10.11 -6.92
CA GLN A 33 -5.47 -9.49 -6.69
C GLN A 33 -6.61 -10.50 -6.91
N ARG A 34 -6.52 -11.37 -7.92
CA ARG A 34 -7.50 -12.43 -8.18
C ARG A 34 -7.53 -13.46 -7.05
N LEU A 35 -6.37 -13.85 -6.52
CA LEU A 35 -6.26 -14.74 -5.36
C LEU A 35 -6.92 -14.10 -4.13
N GLN A 36 -6.62 -12.83 -3.84
CA GLN A 36 -7.26 -12.09 -2.75
C GLN A 36 -8.78 -12.03 -2.94
N ASN A 37 -9.25 -11.78 -4.16
CA ASN A 37 -10.69 -11.76 -4.47
C ASN A 37 -11.35 -13.13 -4.25
N ALA A 38 -10.67 -14.22 -4.58
CA ALA A 38 -11.16 -15.57 -4.29
C ALA A 38 -11.29 -15.82 -2.79
N CYS A 39 -10.33 -15.36 -1.98
CA CYS A 39 -10.41 -15.43 -0.52
C CYS A 39 -11.60 -14.65 0.03
N ILE A 40 -11.87 -13.44 -0.48
CA ILE A 40 -13.01 -12.62 -0.04
C ILE A 40 -14.33 -13.33 -0.39
N ARG A 41 -14.41 -13.91 -1.59
CA ARG A 41 -15.57 -14.72 -2.00
C ARG A 41 -15.77 -15.93 -1.09
N TYR A 42 -14.70 -16.60 -0.67
CA TYR A 42 -14.78 -17.69 0.30
C TYR A 42 -15.28 -17.22 1.68
N ILE A 43 -14.79 -16.08 2.16
CA ILE A 43 -15.17 -15.51 3.46
C ILE A 43 -16.67 -15.22 3.50
N TYR A 44 -17.18 -14.46 2.52
CA TYR A 44 -18.58 -14.05 2.49
C TYR A 44 -19.52 -15.16 1.98
N GLY A 45 -19.05 -16.07 1.11
CA GLY A 45 -19.79 -17.22 0.60
C GLY A 45 -20.95 -16.92 -0.36
N THR A 46 -21.54 -15.73 -0.28
CA THR A 46 -22.76 -15.32 -0.99
C THR A 46 -22.51 -14.32 -2.13
N ILE A 47 -21.25 -13.98 -2.43
CA ILE A 47 -20.94 -12.95 -3.44
C ILE A 47 -21.19 -13.51 -4.86
N PRO A 48 -22.10 -12.91 -5.66
CA PRO A 48 -22.35 -13.34 -7.04
C PRO A 48 -21.09 -13.24 -7.90
N ARG A 49 -20.92 -14.16 -8.87
CA ARG A 49 -19.71 -14.22 -9.73
C ARG A 49 -19.46 -12.92 -10.51
N THR A 50 -20.53 -12.23 -10.91
CA THR A 50 -20.51 -10.97 -11.66
C THR A 50 -20.37 -9.74 -10.77
N ALA A 51 -20.62 -9.86 -9.46
CA ALA A 51 -20.57 -8.73 -8.54
C ALA A 51 -19.14 -8.28 -8.26
N HIS A 52 -18.98 -6.96 -8.06
CA HIS A 52 -17.71 -6.35 -7.67
C HIS A 52 -17.32 -6.80 -6.26
N VAL A 53 -16.06 -7.25 -6.11
CA VAL A 53 -15.51 -7.71 -4.82
C VAL A 53 -14.98 -6.54 -3.97
N THR A 54 -14.71 -5.39 -4.60
CA THR A 54 -14.18 -4.17 -3.94
C THR A 54 -14.94 -3.74 -2.68
N PRO A 55 -16.29 -3.62 -2.66
CA PRO A 55 -17.00 -3.19 -1.45
C PRO A 55 -16.83 -4.19 -0.29
N TYR A 56 -16.81 -5.49 -0.57
CA TYR A 56 -16.56 -6.54 0.41
C TYR A 56 -15.12 -6.48 0.96
N ARG A 57 -14.14 -6.23 0.08
CA ARG A 57 -12.75 -6.03 0.47
C ARG A 57 -12.59 -4.85 1.44
N LEU A 58 -13.23 -3.72 1.11
CA LEU A 58 -13.19 -2.51 1.92
C LEU A 58 -13.93 -2.70 3.26
N ALA A 59 -15.03 -3.45 3.29
CA ALA A 59 -15.74 -3.80 4.51
C ALA A 59 -14.89 -4.65 5.47
N LEU A 60 -14.01 -5.51 4.95
CA LEU A 60 -13.02 -6.24 5.76
C LEU A 60 -11.85 -5.38 6.24
N GLY A 61 -11.75 -4.12 5.80
CA GLY A 61 -10.59 -3.26 6.06
C GLY A 61 -9.33 -3.76 5.37
N TRP A 62 -9.46 -4.44 4.22
CA TRP A 62 -8.32 -4.97 3.47
C TRP A 62 -7.93 -4.04 2.32
N LEU A 63 -6.64 -3.75 2.19
CA LEU A 63 -6.09 -3.05 1.02
C LEU A 63 -6.07 -3.96 -0.21
N SER A 64 -5.99 -3.37 -1.40
CA SER A 64 -5.67 -4.12 -2.63
C SER A 64 -4.30 -4.80 -2.51
N ALA A 65 -4.02 -5.79 -3.35
CA ALA A 65 -2.71 -6.45 -3.39
C ALA A 65 -1.57 -5.44 -3.60
N GLY A 66 -1.81 -4.43 -4.45
CA GLY A 66 -0.88 -3.32 -4.67
C GLY A 66 -0.68 -2.46 -3.41
N GLY A 67 -1.78 -2.04 -2.76
CA GLY A 67 -1.71 -1.25 -1.54
C GLY A 67 -1.03 -1.97 -0.38
N ARG A 68 -1.26 -3.29 -0.23
CA ARG A 68 -0.56 -4.13 0.76
C ARG A 68 0.95 -4.14 0.52
N LYS A 69 1.35 -4.37 -0.74
CA LYS A 69 2.77 -4.35 -1.14
C LYS A 69 3.42 -3.00 -0.83
N GLU A 70 2.73 -1.91 -1.16
CA GLU A 70 3.21 -0.56 -0.89
C GLU A 70 3.45 -0.32 0.61
N VAL A 71 2.50 -0.73 1.47
CA VAL A 71 2.66 -0.63 2.93
C VAL A 71 3.86 -1.40 3.43
N ILE A 72 4.04 -2.64 2.95
CA ILE A 72 5.16 -3.48 3.36
C ILE A 72 6.48 -2.85 2.93
N ASN A 73 6.58 -2.39 1.69
CA ASN A 73 7.78 -1.77 1.14
C ASN A 73 8.14 -0.47 1.88
N CYS A 74 7.16 0.41 2.09
CA CYS A 74 7.36 1.65 2.84
C CYS A 74 7.72 1.37 4.30
N SER A 75 7.12 0.35 4.92
CA SER A 75 7.41 -0.04 6.30
C SER A 75 8.81 -0.63 6.47
N LEU A 76 9.30 -1.36 5.44
CA LEU A 76 10.67 -1.85 5.42
C LEU A 76 11.64 -0.68 5.24
N ALA A 77 11.37 0.23 4.30
CA ALA A 77 12.21 1.42 4.07
C ALA A 77 12.29 2.31 5.32
N SER A 78 11.17 2.55 6.02
CA SER A 78 11.17 3.34 7.26
C SER A 78 11.97 2.69 8.38
N ARG A 79 11.94 1.34 8.50
CA ARG A 79 12.81 0.60 9.41
C ARG A 79 14.28 0.74 9.04
N ILE A 80 14.63 0.52 7.79
CA ILE A 80 16.03 0.64 7.31
C ILE A 80 16.57 2.04 7.59
N ILE A 81 15.78 3.07 7.32
CA ILE A 81 16.17 4.47 7.52
C ILE A 81 16.35 4.80 9.00
N ARG A 82 15.42 4.35 9.85
CA ARG A 82 15.46 4.61 11.30
C ARG A 82 16.57 3.83 12.00
N ASP A 83 16.67 2.53 11.72
CA ASP A 83 17.60 1.62 12.42
C ASP A 83 18.99 1.62 11.78
N ALA A 84 19.16 2.37 10.68
CA ALA A 84 20.38 2.44 9.85
C ALA A 84 20.92 1.05 9.43
N SER A 85 20.04 0.06 9.33
CA SER A 85 20.38 -1.34 9.13
C SER A 85 19.44 -2.03 8.14
N PRO A 86 19.95 -2.87 7.23
CA PRO A 86 21.37 -3.13 7.01
C PRO A 86 22.06 -1.98 6.26
N VAL A 87 23.35 -1.76 6.56
CA VAL A 87 24.13 -0.59 6.08
C VAL A 87 24.10 -0.45 4.54
N TYR A 88 24.18 -1.58 3.82
CA TYR A 88 24.17 -1.55 2.35
C TYR A 88 22.85 -1.00 1.79
N LEU A 89 21.68 -1.41 2.30
CA LEU A 89 20.39 -0.84 1.89
C LEU A 89 20.22 0.59 2.38
N ARG A 90 20.71 0.89 3.59
CA ARG A 90 20.63 2.25 4.13
C ARG A 90 21.38 3.24 3.26
N SER A 91 22.50 2.83 2.65
CA SER A 91 23.33 3.66 1.79
C SER A 91 22.61 4.16 0.53
N GLY A 92 21.60 3.41 0.06
CA GLY A 92 20.76 3.79 -1.08
C GLY A 92 19.78 4.93 -0.77
N PHE A 93 19.38 5.10 0.49
CA PHE A 93 18.46 6.15 0.90
C PHE A 93 19.19 7.44 1.30
N ARG A 94 18.80 8.56 0.71
CA ARG A 94 19.25 9.90 1.12
C ARG A 94 18.06 10.70 1.62
N VAL A 95 18.07 11.06 2.91
CA VAL A 95 17.00 11.85 3.54
C VAL A 95 17.33 13.33 3.34
N ILE A 96 16.47 14.08 2.66
CA ILE A 96 16.66 15.53 2.41
C ILE A 96 15.99 16.35 3.52
N GLY A 97 15.00 15.77 4.21
CA GLY A 97 14.12 16.47 5.15
C GLY A 97 14.70 16.74 6.55
N VAL A 98 16.01 16.53 6.79
CA VAL A 98 16.67 17.04 8.00
C VAL A 98 17.47 18.27 7.57
N PRO A 99 17.11 19.48 8.01
CA PRO A 99 17.93 20.66 7.76
C PRO A 99 19.29 20.40 8.42
N THR A 100 20.28 20.03 7.61
CA THR A 100 21.67 20.19 7.98
C THR A 100 21.99 21.63 7.57
N GLU A 101 22.60 22.41 8.46
CA GLU A 101 22.83 23.86 8.36
C GLU A 101 23.60 24.33 7.10
N THR A 102 23.88 23.44 6.14
CA THR A 102 24.84 23.62 5.05
C THR A 102 24.28 23.47 3.65
N GLU A 103 23.02 23.07 3.43
CA GLU A 103 22.45 22.98 2.07
C GLU A 103 21.18 23.79 1.88
N GLU A 104 21.35 25.03 1.40
CA GLU A 104 20.27 25.87 0.87
C GLU A 104 19.80 25.34 -0.49
N ILE A 105 18.99 24.29 -0.48
CA ILE A 105 18.28 23.86 -1.68
C ILE A 105 17.20 24.92 -1.98
N ARG A 106 17.20 25.50 -3.18
CA ARG A 106 16.15 26.45 -3.63
C ARG A 106 14.78 25.76 -3.59
N GLN A 107 13.93 26.09 -2.61
CA GLN A 107 12.61 25.50 -2.44
C GLN A 107 11.53 26.31 -3.17
N SER A 108 10.66 25.63 -3.92
CA SER A 108 9.44 26.24 -4.46
C SER A 108 8.30 26.07 -3.46
N ALA A 109 7.66 27.16 -3.03
CA ALA A 109 6.50 27.15 -2.13
C ALA A 109 5.28 26.35 -2.67
N ARG A 110 5.27 25.99 -3.97
CA ARG A 110 4.18 25.25 -4.63
C ARG A 110 4.34 23.73 -4.58
N ARG A 111 5.51 23.19 -4.20
CA ARG A 111 5.77 21.74 -4.17
C ARG A 111 6.47 21.35 -2.88
N ARG A 112 5.93 20.34 -2.20
CA ARG A 112 6.55 19.74 -1.01
C ARG A 112 7.95 19.22 -1.39
N PRO A 113 9.01 19.55 -0.64
CA PRO A 113 10.31 18.95 -0.86
C PRO A 113 10.22 17.43 -0.57
N PRO A 114 10.79 16.57 -1.42
CA PRO A 114 10.79 15.14 -1.18
C PRO A 114 11.51 14.84 0.14
N VAL A 115 10.91 13.98 0.96
CA VAL A 115 11.51 13.49 2.21
C VAL A 115 12.74 12.64 1.90
N LEU A 116 12.63 11.80 0.87
CA LEU A 116 13.69 10.95 0.36
C LEU A 116 14.12 11.40 -1.03
N TYR A 117 15.41 11.65 -1.21
CA TYR A 117 15.99 11.83 -2.52
C TYR A 117 15.95 10.51 -3.29
N TYR A 118 15.63 10.60 -4.57
CA TYR A 118 15.80 9.51 -5.52
C TYR A 118 16.36 10.09 -6.82
N LYS A 119 17.22 9.31 -7.49
CA LYS A 119 17.67 9.66 -8.84
C LYS A 119 16.57 9.27 -9.83
N VAL A 120 16.37 10.08 -10.86
CA VAL A 120 15.49 9.72 -11.98
C VAL A 120 16.03 8.42 -12.61
N PRO A 121 15.20 7.38 -12.75
CA PRO A 121 15.67 6.08 -13.19
C PRO A 121 16.01 6.17 -14.67
N ARG A 122 17.12 5.54 -15.07
CA ARG A 122 17.57 5.48 -16.47
C ARG A 122 17.36 4.09 -17.09
N THR A 123 16.94 3.11 -16.28
CA THR A 123 16.71 1.73 -16.66
C THR A 123 15.44 1.22 -16.00
N ALA A 124 14.78 0.23 -16.61
CA ALA A 124 13.60 -0.42 -16.04
C ALA A 124 13.93 -1.07 -14.67
N SER A 125 15.11 -1.68 -14.54
CA SER A 125 15.57 -2.27 -13.27
C SER A 125 15.71 -1.24 -12.15
N LEU A 126 16.13 -0.01 -12.46
CA LEU A 126 16.20 1.06 -11.46
C LEU A 126 14.80 1.61 -11.14
N ASP A 127 13.92 1.72 -12.14
CA ASP A 127 12.53 2.16 -11.98
C ASP A 127 11.70 1.21 -11.10
N HIS A 128 12.01 -0.08 -11.14
CA HIS A 128 11.34 -1.08 -10.32
C HIS A 128 12.09 -1.42 -9.02
N SER A 129 13.29 -0.87 -8.83
CA SER A 129 14.08 -1.11 -7.63
C SER A 129 13.35 -0.73 -6.34
N PHE A 130 13.66 -1.46 -5.27
CA PHE A 130 13.13 -1.21 -3.93
C PHE A 130 13.35 0.23 -3.47
N GLU A 131 14.57 0.74 -3.63
CA GLU A 131 14.97 2.08 -3.18
C GLU A 131 14.14 3.17 -3.85
N PHE A 132 14.01 3.08 -5.17
CA PHE A 132 13.27 4.05 -5.95
C PHE A 132 11.76 3.98 -5.67
N SER A 133 11.18 2.78 -5.74
CA SER A 133 9.75 2.57 -5.54
C SER A 133 9.29 3.02 -4.15
N SER A 134 10.06 2.68 -3.11
CA SER A 134 9.75 3.08 -1.73
C SER A 134 9.95 4.58 -1.51
N ALA A 135 11.00 5.19 -2.08
CA ALA A 135 11.22 6.64 -1.97
C ALA A 135 10.07 7.44 -2.61
N ILE A 136 9.61 7.04 -3.80
CA ILE A 136 8.47 7.67 -4.45
C ILE A 136 7.19 7.52 -3.63
N ALA A 137 6.90 6.31 -3.16
CA ALA A 137 5.70 6.06 -2.37
C ALA A 137 5.69 6.89 -1.07
N ILE A 138 6.82 6.93 -0.35
CA ILE A 138 6.98 7.72 0.88
C ILE A 138 6.82 9.23 0.61
N ASN A 139 7.35 9.72 -0.49
CA ASN A 139 7.25 11.15 -0.86
C ASN A 139 5.81 11.59 -1.17
N LYS A 140 4.90 10.65 -1.50
CA LYS A 140 3.47 10.93 -1.73
C LYS A 140 2.64 10.96 -0.44
N LEU A 141 3.20 10.52 0.69
CA LEU A 141 2.46 10.41 1.95
C LEU A 141 2.11 11.77 2.55
N PRO A 142 1.03 11.90 3.33
CA PRO A 142 0.66 13.16 3.98
C PRO A 142 1.68 13.57 5.06
N PHE A 143 1.67 14.84 5.47
CA PHE A 143 2.61 15.40 6.46
C PHE A 143 2.55 14.71 7.83
N ILE A 144 1.42 14.07 8.14
CA ILE A 144 1.21 13.34 9.40
C ILE A 144 2.09 12.08 9.46
N THR A 145 2.49 11.53 8.31
CA THR A 145 3.29 10.30 8.27
C THR A 145 4.78 10.62 8.38
N ASN A 146 5.30 10.61 9.61
CA ASN A 146 6.72 10.76 9.86
C ASN A 146 7.44 9.41 9.67
N ILE A 147 8.44 9.39 8.78
CA ILE A 147 9.24 8.20 8.47
C ILE A 147 10.05 7.69 9.66
N LEU A 148 10.39 8.57 10.60
CA LEU A 148 11.11 8.26 11.83
C LEU A 148 10.18 7.79 12.96
N SER A 149 8.86 7.79 12.75
CA SER A 149 7.93 7.23 13.72
C SER A 149 8.23 5.74 13.99
N PRO A 150 7.84 5.23 15.17
CA PRO A 150 7.94 3.80 15.47
C PRO A 150 7.27 2.96 14.36
N PRO A 151 7.81 1.78 13.99
CA PRO A 151 7.28 0.96 12.91
C PRO A 151 5.77 0.70 12.97
N PRO A 152 5.18 0.33 14.12
CA PRO A 152 3.75 0.03 14.17
C PRO A 152 2.92 1.29 13.89
N HIS A 153 3.38 2.45 14.36
CA HIS A 153 2.70 3.72 14.16
C HIS A 153 2.77 4.15 12.69
N PHE A 154 3.95 4.11 12.07
CA PHE A 154 4.13 4.39 10.65
C PHE A 154 3.26 3.49 9.78
N LYS A 155 3.31 2.17 10.02
CA LYS A 155 2.53 1.18 9.26
C LYS A 155 1.03 1.46 9.38
N SER A 156 0.54 1.76 10.59
CA SER A 156 -0.87 2.07 10.83
C SER A 156 -1.33 3.31 10.05
N LEU A 157 -0.59 4.42 10.15
CA LEU A 157 -0.93 5.67 9.47
C LEU A 157 -0.94 5.49 7.95
N HIS A 158 0.09 4.84 7.41
CA HIS A 158 0.21 4.60 5.98
C HIS A 158 -0.91 3.67 5.47
N THR A 159 -1.24 2.62 6.21
CA THR A 159 -2.38 1.72 5.90
C THR A 159 -3.70 2.50 5.86
N SER A 160 -3.95 3.35 6.87
CA SER A 160 -5.16 4.19 6.93
C SER A 160 -5.23 5.18 5.76
N PHE A 161 -4.10 5.79 5.37
CA PHE A 161 -4.03 6.70 4.22
C PHE A 161 -4.40 5.99 2.91
N LEU A 162 -3.79 4.84 2.63
CA LEU A 162 -4.11 4.07 1.42
C LEU A 162 -5.56 3.58 1.42
N MET A 163 -6.08 3.19 2.60
CA MET A 163 -7.47 2.75 2.72
C MET A 163 -8.45 3.87 2.35
N GLN A 164 -8.19 5.09 2.82
CA GLN A 164 -8.99 6.26 2.46
C GLN A 164 -8.93 6.55 0.96
N HIS A 165 -7.74 6.45 0.37
CA HIS A 165 -7.56 6.66 -1.07
C HIS A 165 -8.32 5.62 -1.90
N GLU A 166 -8.21 4.33 -1.56
CA GLU A 166 -8.94 3.26 -2.26
C GLU A 166 -10.46 3.38 -2.08
N LYS A 167 -10.94 3.79 -0.90
CA LYS A 167 -12.36 4.07 -0.67
C LYS A 167 -12.85 5.22 -1.55
N ALA A 168 -12.07 6.30 -1.65
CA ALA A 168 -12.41 7.43 -2.52
C ALA A 168 -12.39 7.04 -4.01
N GLU A 169 -11.46 6.20 -4.45
CA GLU A 169 -11.45 5.64 -5.80
C GLU A 169 -12.69 4.78 -6.07
N TRP A 170 -13.07 3.92 -5.13
CA TRP A 170 -14.29 3.11 -5.25
C TRP A 170 -15.55 3.96 -5.39
N LEU A 171 -15.70 5.01 -4.59
CA LEU A 171 -16.82 5.93 -4.68
C LEU A 171 -16.88 6.65 -6.03
N ARG A 172 -15.72 7.11 -6.54
CA ARG A 172 -15.64 7.72 -7.89
C ARG A 172 -16.09 6.75 -8.98
N ARG A 173 -15.64 5.48 -8.91
CA ARG A 173 -16.08 4.44 -9.85
C ARG A 173 -17.56 4.15 -9.77
N CYS A 174 -18.12 4.08 -8.56
CA CYS A 174 -19.55 3.90 -8.38
C CYS A 174 -20.36 5.01 -9.05
N GLY A 175 -19.94 6.27 -8.91
CA GLY A 175 -20.57 7.40 -9.60
C GLY A 175 -20.46 7.33 -11.12
N ALA A 176 -19.32 6.87 -11.65
CA ALA A 176 -19.11 6.74 -13.10
C ALA A 176 -19.87 5.56 -13.73
N GLU A 177 -20.01 4.45 -13.00
CA GLU A 177 -20.62 3.20 -13.49
C GLU A 177 -22.08 3.02 -13.04
N GLY A 178 -22.63 3.97 -12.26
CA GLY A 178 -23.99 3.89 -11.71
C GLY A 178 -24.18 2.77 -10.69
N LEU A 179 -23.11 2.35 -10.00
CA LEU A 179 -23.13 1.25 -9.05
C LEU A 179 -23.50 1.73 -7.63
N ALA A 180 -24.16 0.88 -6.86
CA ALA A 180 -24.33 1.10 -5.42
C ALA A 180 -22.99 0.92 -4.68
N PRO A 181 -22.52 1.91 -3.89
CA PRO A 181 -21.26 1.80 -3.14
C PRO A 181 -21.23 0.65 -2.14
N VAL A 182 -22.38 0.32 -1.56
CA VAL A 182 -22.60 -0.80 -0.66
C VAL A 182 -23.71 -1.66 -1.28
N PRO A 183 -23.38 -2.83 -1.83
CA PRO A 183 -24.38 -3.70 -2.43
C PRO A 183 -25.30 -4.32 -1.36
N PRO A 184 -26.58 -4.59 -1.66
CA PRO A 184 -27.55 -5.07 -0.69
C PRO A 184 -27.14 -6.42 -0.07
N GLU A 185 -26.47 -7.28 -0.82
CA GLU A 185 -25.97 -8.57 -0.33
C GLU A 185 -24.88 -8.39 0.73
N LEU A 186 -24.07 -7.33 0.62
CA LEU A 186 -23.10 -6.98 1.65
C LEU A 186 -23.81 -6.48 2.92
N THR A 187 -24.84 -5.66 2.78
CA THR A 187 -25.65 -5.20 3.92
C THR A 187 -26.29 -6.38 4.65
N GLN A 188 -26.85 -7.35 3.92
CA GLN A 188 -27.39 -8.59 4.48
C GLN A 188 -26.31 -9.42 5.18
N ALA A 189 -25.14 -9.58 4.55
CA ALA A 189 -24.02 -10.32 5.14
C ALA A 189 -23.45 -9.65 6.40
N LEU A 190 -23.50 -8.31 6.50
CA LEU A 190 -23.07 -7.56 7.69
C LEU A 190 -24.11 -7.61 8.82
N ASN A 191 -25.40 -7.68 8.49
CA ASN A 191 -26.49 -7.77 9.49
C ASN A 191 -26.68 -9.18 10.07
N LEU A 192 -26.04 -10.20 9.48
CA LEU A 192 -26.09 -11.60 9.92
C LEU A 192 -24.86 -12.01 10.77
N ASN A 193 -23.95 -11.09 11.03
CA ASN A 193 -22.80 -11.27 11.93
C ASN A 193 -22.94 -10.40 13.17
#